data_AF-R7C704-F1
#
_entry.id   AF-R7C704-F1
#
_cell.length_a   1.000
_cell.length_b   1.000
_cell.length_c   1.000
_cell.angle_alpha   90.00
_cell.angle_beta   90.00
_cell.angle_gamma   90.00
#
_symmetry.space_group_name_H-M   'P 1'
#
loop_
_entity.id
_entity.type
_entity.pdbx_description
1 polymer ?
#
loop_
_entity_poly.entity_id
_entity_poly.type
_entity_poly.pdbx_seq_one_letter_code
_entity_poly.pdbx_strand_id
1 'polypeptide(L)'
;MKVTMDYVVGNTAIQIVNTGKKVKIVDVEKQKKKRKFIKQWIIASAASLVLILSCFQIVRMENQEVLLNKQVYKLASQIDVLEKENLALKKQEADVTISYDDLFARAKSLGMKFPTNYQVQTYTVEKSTAVRLYGEKNHKLGK
;
A
#
# COMPACT_ATOMS: atom_id res chain seq x y z
N MET A 1 4.64 -1.72 -56.92
CA MET A 1 5.71 -1.24 -57.82
C MET A 1 5.70 -2.13 -59.06
N LYS A 2 5.47 -1.56 -60.25
CA LYS A 2 5.62 -2.32 -61.50
C LYS A 2 7.07 -2.19 -61.94
N VAL A 3 7.77 -3.33 -62.00
CA VAL A 3 9.09 -3.40 -62.65
C VAL A 3 8.83 -3.17 -64.13
N THR A 4 9.47 -2.15 -64.70
CA THR A 4 9.23 -1.78 -66.09
C THR A 4 10.22 -2.44 -67.04
N MET A 5 11.46 -2.72 -66.60
CA MET A 5 12.43 -3.47 -67.40
C MET A 5 13.60 -3.93 -66.53
N ASP A 6 14.12 -5.12 -66.83
CA ASP A 6 15.38 -5.65 -66.30
C ASP A 6 16.47 -5.54 -67.39
N TYR A 7 17.63 -5.00 -67.01
CA TYR A 7 18.77 -4.79 -67.89
C TYR A 7 20.05 -5.33 -67.26
N VAL A 8 20.94 -5.87 -68.09
CA VAL A 8 22.30 -6.25 -67.68
C VAL A 8 23.27 -5.35 -68.42
N VAL A 9 24.08 -4.59 -67.68
CA VAL A 9 25.12 -3.71 -68.24
C VAL A 9 26.47 -4.18 -67.71
N GLY A 10 27.28 -4.76 -68.59
CA GLY A 10 28.51 -5.47 -68.19
C GLY A 10 28.18 -6.66 -67.31
N ASN A 11 28.77 -6.73 -66.11
CA ASN A 11 28.50 -7.79 -65.12
C ASN A 11 27.40 -7.41 -64.10
N THR A 12 26.74 -6.25 -64.25
CA THR A 12 25.82 -5.73 -63.24
C THR A 12 24.37 -5.81 -63.69
N ALA A 13 23.50 -6.41 -62.86
CA ALA A 13 22.06 -6.47 -63.09
C ALA A 13 21.36 -5.22 -62.52
N ILE A 14 20.69 -4.48 -63.41
CA ILE A 14 20.05 -3.20 -63.13
C ILE A 14 18.55 -3.32 -63.44
N GLN A 15 17.72 -2.88 -62.50
CA GLN A 15 16.28 -2.89 -62.61
C GLN A 15 15.76 -1.45 -62.66
N ILE A 16 15.03 -1.13 -63.72
CA ILE A 16 14.38 0.16 -63.88
C ILE A 16 12.97 0.04 -63.30
N VAL A 17 12.72 0.76 -62.21
CA VAL A 17 11.44 0.75 -61.51
C VAL A 17 10.77 2.10 -61.70
N ASN A 18 9.55 2.07 -62.23
CA ASN A 18 8.70 3.26 -62.28
C ASN A 18 7.95 3.42 -60.95
N THR A 19 8.21 4.53 -60.25
CA THR A 19 7.57 4.85 -58.97
C THR A 19 6.29 5.69 -59.15
N GLY A 20 5.80 5.85 -60.38
CA GLY A 20 4.64 6.70 -60.71
C GLY A 20 4.98 8.19 -60.80
N LYS A 21 5.89 8.70 -59.97
CA LYS A 21 6.38 10.10 -60.03
C LYS A 21 7.75 10.27 -60.69
N LYS A 22 8.63 9.27 -60.59
CA LYS A 22 10.00 9.26 -61.15
C LYS A 22 10.42 7.82 -61.46
N VAL A 23 11.23 7.68 -62.51
CA VAL A 23 11.93 6.44 -62.86
C VAL A 23 13.19 6.35 -62.00
N LYS A 24 13.39 5.20 -61.33
CA LYS A 24 14.59 4.94 -60.52
C LYS A 24 15.32 3.72 -61.08
N ILE A 25 16.63 3.87 -61.21
CA ILE A 25 17.55 2.81 -61.61
C ILE A 25 18.07 2.16 -60.32
N VAL A 26 17.82 0.86 -60.16
CA VAL A 26 18.16 0.12 -58.96
C VAL A 26 19.09 -1.03 -59.32
N ASP A 27 20.26 -1.06 -58.70
CA ASP A 27 21.14 -2.24 -58.73
C ASP A 27 20.50 -3.35 -57.89
N VAL A 28 20.22 -4.48 -58.54
CA VAL A 28 19.50 -5.62 -57.97
C VAL A 28 20.33 -6.32 -56.89
N GLU A 29 21.65 -6.45 -57.10
CA GLU A 29 22.53 -7.11 -56.14
C GLU A 29 22.73 -6.26 -54.89
N LYS A 30 22.95 -4.96 -55.08
CA LYS A 30 23.12 -4.01 -53.98
C LYS A 30 21.84 -3.90 -53.14
N GLN A 31 20.66 -3.92 -53.78
CA GLN A 31 19.40 -3.93 -53.04
C GLN A 31 19.16 -5.25 -52.29
N LYS A 32 19.48 -6.41 -52.90
CA LYS A 32 19.36 -7.71 -52.22
C LYS A 32 20.26 -7.79 -50.99
N LYS A 33 21.52 -7.33 -51.08
CA LYS A 33 22.43 -7.23 -49.92
C LYS A 33 21.86 -6.31 -48.85
N LYS A 34 21.40 -5.10 -49.20
CA LYS A 34 20.76 -4.17 -48.25
C LYS A 34 19.56 -4.78 -47.54
N ARG A 35 18.68 -5.50 -48.24
CA ARG A 35 17.52 -6.17 -47.63
C ARG A 35 17.93 -7.27 -46.65
N LYS A 36 18.98 -8.06 -46.95
CA LYS A 36 19.51 -9.07 -46.02
C LYS A 36 20.06 -8.42 -44.74
N PHE A 37 20.85 -7.35 -44.88
CA PHE A 37 21.35 -6.60 -43.73
C PHE A 37 20.24 -5.99 -42.88
N ILE A 38 19.22 -5.38 -43.51
CA ILE A 38 18.08 -4.80 -42.79
C ILE A 38 17.32 -5.89 -42.01
N LYS A 39 17.07 -7.06 -42.61
CA LYS A 39 16.42 -8.17 -41.90
C LYS A 39 17.23 -8.64 -40.69
N GLN A 40 18.55 -8.81 -40.86
CA GLN A 40 19.44 -9.20 -39.77
C GLN A 40 19.44 -8.16 -38.63
N TRP A 41 19.48 -6.87 -38.99
CA TRP A 41 19.44 -5.76 -38.05
C TRP A 41 18.13 -5.67 -37.27
N ILE A 42 16.99 -5.89 -37.92
CA ILE A 42 15.69 -5.90 -37.26
C ILE A 42 15.62 -7.03 -36.24
N ILE A 43 16.09 -8.22 -36.59
CA ILE A 43 16.10 -9.37 -35.67
C ILE A 43 17.02 -9.11 -34.48
N ALA A 44 18.23 -8.58 -34.72
CA ALA A 44 19.18 -8.24 -33.66
C ALA A 44 18.62 -7.14 -32.73
N SER A 45 17.97 -6.12 -33.30
CA SER A 45 17.33 -5.04 -32.54
C SER A 45 16.17 -5.57 -31.68
N ALA A 46 15.32 -6.43 -32.24
CA ALA A 46 14.22 -7.03 -31.52
C ALA A 46 14.72 -7.92 -30.36
N ALA A 47 15.76 -8.73 -30.59
CA ALA A 47 16.35 -9.55 -29.53
C ALA A 47 16.96 -8.69 -28.40
N SER A 48 17.63 -7.59 -28.74
CA SER A 48 18.18 -6.64 -27.76
C SER A 48 17.08 -6.01 -26.89
N LEU A 49 15.98 -5.58 -27.50
CA LEU A 49 14.83 -5.01 -26.78
C LEU A 49 14.20 -6.00 -25.79
N VAL A 50 14.06 -7.27 -26.18
CA VAL A 50 13.52 -8.32 -25.29
C VAL A 50 14.41 -8.53 -24.07
N LEU A 51 15.73 -8.54 -24.24
CA LEU A 51 16.68 -8.69 -23.13
C LEU A 51 16.65 -7.50 -22.17
N ILE A 52 16.49 -6.27 -22.68
CA ILE A 52 16.37 -5.08 -21.84
C ILE A 52 15.08 -5.12 -21.02
N LEU A 53 13.97 -5.51 -21.65
CA LEU A 53 12.68 -5.63 -20.97
C LEU A 53 12.68 -6.72 -19.90
N SER A 54 13.27 -7.88 -20.17
CA SER A 54 13.38 -8.95 -19.17
C SER A 54 14.25 -8.53 -17.99
N CYS A 55 15.39 -7.87 -18.26
CA CYS A 55 16.27 -7.34 -17.21
C CYS A 55 15.56 -6.29 -16.34
N PHE A 56 14.78 -5.40 -16.95
CA PHE A 56 13.99 -4.41 -16.20
C PHE A 56 12.96 -5.05 -15.27
N GLN A 57 12.28 -6.11 -15.71
CA GLN A 57 11.31 -6.80 -14.85
C GLN A 57 11.96 -7.52 -13.67
N ILE A 58 13.12 -8.15 -13.88
CA ILE A 58 13.86 -8.82 -12.80
C ILE A 58 14.27 -7.81 -11.73
N VAL A 59 14.86 -6.67 -12.12
CA VAL A 59 15.27 -5.61 -11.19
C VAL A 59 14.07 -5.02 -10.44
N ARG A 60 12.88 -4.93 -11.07
CA ARG A 60 11.67 -4.48 -10.37
C ARG A 60 11.18 -5.50 -9.34
N MET A 61 11.20 -6.79 -9.67
CA MET A 61 10.81 -7.86 -8.76
C MET A 61 11.71 -7.90 -7.53
N GLU A 62 13.03 -7.87 -7.70
CA GLU A 62 13.98 -7.83 -6.57
C GLU A 62 13.76 -6.60 -5.68
N ASN A 63 13.53 -5.42 -6.27
CA ASN A 63 13.24 -4.21 -5.50
C ASN A 63 11.90 -4.30 -4.74
N GLN A 64 10.90 -4.98 -5.29
CA GLN A 64 9.63 -5.23 -4.61
C GLN A 64 9.78 -6.22 -3.45
N GLU A 65 10.57 -7.28 -3.60
CA GLU A 65 10.88 -8.22 -2.52
C GLU A 65 11.57 -7.52 -1.35
N VAL A 66 12.52 -6.63 -1.63
CA VAL A 66 13.20 -5.83 -0.60
C VAL A 66 12.24 -4.87 0.12
N LEU A 67 11.31 -4.25 -0.61
CA LEU A 67 10.28 -3.39 -0.03
C LEU A 67 9.29 -4.18 0.84
N LEU A 68 8.88 -5.37 0.37
CA LEU A 68 7.96 -6.24 1.09
C LEU A 68 8.58 -6.75 2.39
N ASN A 69 9.86 -7.14 2.36
CA ASN A 69 10.60 -7.51 3.57
C ASN A 69 10.61 -6.38 4.60
N LYS A 70 10.91 -5.13 4.17
CA LYS A 70 10.87 -3.98 5.09
C LYS A 70 9.48 -3.76 5.71
N GLN A 71 8.40 -3.98 4.95
CA GLN A 71 7.04 -3.90 5.47
C GLN A 71 6.73 -5.01 6.46
N VAL A 72 7.15 -6.25 6.18
CA VAL A 72 7.01 -7.38 7.11
C VAL A 72 7.76 -7.13 8.40
N TYR A 73 8.99 -6.62 8.35
CA TYR A 73 9.75 -6.25 9.55
C TYR A 73 9.07 -5.13 10.35
N LYS A 74 8.56 -4.09 9.66
CA LYS A 74 7.83 -3.01 10.32
C LYS A 74 6.56 -3.52 10.99
N LEU A 75 5.81 -4.39 10.32
CA LEU A 75 4.59 -4.97 10.86
C LEU A 75 4.87 -5.88 12.06
N ALA A 76 5.89 -6.73 11.97
CA ALA A 76 6.33 -7.57 13.08
C ALA A 76 6.76 -6.72 14.30
N SER A 77 7.49 -5.63 14.08
CA SER A 77 7.86 -4.71 15.16
C SER A 77 6.65 -4.03 15.80
N GLN A 78 5.63 -3.67 15.01
CA GLN A 78 4.40 -3.09 15.54
C GLN A 78 3.61 -4.11 16.36
N ILE A 79 3.59 -5.37 15.96
CA ILE A 79 2.95 -6.46 16.72
C ILE A 79 3.66 -6.66 18.06
N ASP A 80 4.99 -6.73 18.09
CA ASP A 80 5.77 -6.90 19.33
C ASP A 80 5.54 -5.71 20.30
N VAL A 81 5.47 -4.48 19.78
CA VAL A 81 5.13 -3.30 20.59
C VAL A 81 3.71 -3.40 21.12
N LEU A 82 2.73 -3.73 20.28
CA LEU A 82 1.32 -3.87 20.70
C LEU A 82 1.14 -4.98 21.74
N GLU A 83 1.87 -6.09 21.61
CA GLU A 83 1.82 -7.20 22.55
C GLU A 83 2.38 -6.79 23.92
N LYS A 84 3.50 -6.06 23.93
CA LYS A 84 4.07 -5.50 25.16
C LYS A 84 3.15 -4.46 25.80
N GLU A 85 2.55 -3.58 25.02
CA GLU A 85 1.56 -2.60 25.51
C GLU A 85 0.32 -3.29 26.08
N ASN A 86 -0.22 -4.30 25.41
CA ASN A 86 -1.35 -5.08 25.92
C ASN A 86 -0.99 -5.84 27.21
N LEU A 87 0.21 -6.40 27.31
CA LEU A 87 0.68 -7.05 28.53
C LEU A 87 0.84 -6.04 29.68
N ALA A 88 1.32 -4.83 29.39
CA ALA A 88 1.43 -3.76 30.37
C ALA A 88 0.04 -3.29 30.83
N LEU A 89 -0.91 -3.11 29.90
CA LEU A 89 -2.30 -2.77 30.20
C LEU A 89 -2.99 -3.85 31.02
N LYS A 90 -2.81 -5.14 30.69
CA LYS A 90 -3.36 -6.25 31.51
C LYS A 90 -2.77 -6.29 32.91
N LYS A 91 -1.47 -5.99 33.08
CA LYS A 91 -0.85 -5.87 34.42
C LYS A 91 -1.41 -4.68 35.17
N GLN A 92 -1.60 -3.55 34.49
CA GLN A 92 -2.17 -2.36 35.09
C GLN A 92 -3.65 -2.55 35.45
N GLU A 93 -4.44 -3.23 34.62
CA GLU A 93 -5.79 -3.66 34.96
C GLU A 93 -5.76 -4.61 36.15
N ALA A 94 -4.87 -5.60 36.20
CA ALA A 94 -4.76 -6.48 37.37
C ALA A 94 -4.39 -5.71 38.66
N ASP A 95 -3.53 -4.70 38.58
CA ASP A 95 -3.19 -3.83 39.73
C ASP A 95 -4.32 -2.86 40.11
N VAL A 96 -5.12 -2.39 39.14
CA VAL A 96 -6.24 -1.46 39.35
C VAL A 96 -7.53 -2.20 39.74
N THR A 97 -7.69 -3.47 39.36
CA THR A 97 -8.82 -4.33 39.74
C THR A 97 -8.61 -4.81 41.17
N ILE A 98 -8.56 -3.86 42.10
CA ILE A 98 -8.52 -4.13 43.52
C ILE A 98 -9.87 -4.74 43.89
N SER A 99 -9.86 -6.02 44.22
CA SER A 99 -11.04 -6.73 44.71
C SER A 99 -11.57 -6.01 45.96
N TYR A 100 -12.85 -5.62 45.94
CA TYR A 100 -13.49 -4.93 47.07
C TYR A 100 -13.38 -5.73 48.36
N ASP A 101 -13.46 -7.06 48.26
CA ASP A 101 -13.35 -7.98 49.40
C ASP A 101 -11.95 -7.97 50.02
N ASP A 102 -10.89 -7.90 49.20
CA ASP A 102 -9.50 -7.80 49.67
C ASP A 102 -9.22 -6.45 50.32
N LEU A 103 -9.74 -5.38 49.71
CA LEU A 103 -9.60 -4.02 50.25
C LEU A 103 -10.37 -3.89 51.58
N PHE A 104 -11.56 -4.49 51.67
CA PHE A 104 -12.35 -4.56 52.88
C PHE A 104 -11.68 -5.37 53.99
N ALA A 105 -11.15 -6.55 53.67
CA ALA A 105 -10.42 -7.40 54.62
C ALA A 105 -9.18 -6.68 55.16
N ARG A 106 -8.43 -5.99 54.28
CA ARG A 106 -7.26 -5.20 54.67
C ARG A 106 -7.65 -4.01 55.55
N ALA A 107 -8.71 -3.27 55.22
CA ALA A 107 -9.22 -2.17 56.03
C ALA A 107 -9.60 -2.63 57.45
N LYS A 108 -10.27 -3.78 57.57
CA LYS A 108 -10.60 -4.40 58.86
C LYS A 108 -9.35 -4.81 59.64
N SER A 109 -8.33 -5.35 58.97
CA SER A 109 -7.05 -5.72 59.60
C SER A 109 -6.28 -4.52 60.14
N LEU A 110 -6.40 -3.36 59.50
CA LEU A 110 -5.83 -2.08 59.93
C LEU A 110 -6.64 -1.40 61.04
N GLY A 111 -7.70 -2.05 61.54
CA GLY A 111 -8.52 -1.54 62.63
C GLY A 111 -9.57 -0.49 62.20
N MET A 112 -9.81 -0.32 60.90
CA MET A 112 -10.90 0.53 60.42
C MET A 112 -12.24 -0.09 60.79
N LYS A 113 -13.13 0.71 61.37
CA LYS A 113 -14.49 0.30 61.74
C LYS A 113 -15.47 0.91 60.74
N PHE A 114 -16.55 0.18 60.43
CA PHE A 114 -17.64 0.76 59.66
C PHE A 114 -18.19 1.99 60.41
N PRO A 115 -18.49 3.09 59.70
CA PRO A 115 -19.08 4.28 60.31
C PRO A 115 -20.38 3.91 61.03
N THR A 116 -20.54 4.42 62.24
CA THR A 116 -21.78 4.25 63.02
C THR A 116 -22.88 5.15 62.45
N ASN A 117 -24.13 4.84 62.79
CA ASN A 117 -25.28 5.68 62.43
C ASN A 117 -24.95 7.17 62.68
N TYR A 118 -25.33 8.04 61.75
CA TYR A 118 -25.08 9.49 61.72
C TYR A 118 -23.69 9.97 61.25
N GLN A 119 -22.78 9.09 60.82
CA GLN A 119 -21.48 9.50 60.24
C GLN A 119 -21.43 9.50 58.70
N VAL A 120 -22.41 8.88 58.04
CA VAL A 120 -22.51 8.85 56.57
C VAL A 120 -23.62 9.81 56.15
N GLN A 121 -23.26 10.92 55.49
CA GLN A 121 -24.24 11.79 54.83
C GLN A 121 -24.59 11.20 53.45
N THR A 122 -25.81 10.71 53.31
CA THR A 122 -26.39 10.37 52.00
C THR A 122 -26.95 11.61 51.35
N TYR A 123 -26.42 11.97 50.18
CA TYR A 123 -27.02 12.99 49.32
C TYR A 123 -27.97 12.31 48.33
N THR A 124 -29.24 12.71 48.34
CA THR A 124 -30.20 12.33 47.30
C THR A 124 -30.11 13.35 46.17
N VAL A 125 -29.59 12.95 45.01
CA VAL A 125 -29.58 13.81 43.82
C VAL A 125 -30.96 13.76 43.18
N GLU A 126 -31.74 14.83 43.33
CA GLU A 126 -32.93 15.02 42.49
C GLU A 126 -32.50 15.35 41.05
N LYS A 127 -33.18 14.77 40.06
CA LYS A 127 -32.88 14.90 38.62
C LYS A 127 -32.80 16.35 38.08
N SER A 128 -33.12 17.36 38.90
CA SER A 128 -33.21 18.78 38.54
C SER A 128 -31.90 19.56 38.71
N THR A 129 -30.95 19.11 39.53
CA THR A 129 -29.70 19.88 39.78
C THR A 129 -28.65 19.70 38.68
N ALA A 130 -28.95 18.93 37.64
CA ALA A 130 -28.16 18.81 36.42
C ALA A 130 -28.41 20.01 35.46
N VAL A 131 -27.88 21.17 35.86
CA VAL A 131 -27.21 22.20 35.03
C VAL A 131 -28.04 23.09 34.06
N ARG A 132 -27.93 24.42 34.30
CA ARG A 132 -28.09 25.63 33.41
C ARG A 132 -29.38 26.48 33.47
N LEU A 133 -29.14 27.74 33.87
CA LEU A 133 -29.61 29.06 33.38
C LEU A 133 -31.06 29.25 32.87
N TYR A 134 -31.76 30.18 33.54
CA TYR A 134 -32.91 31.02 33.14
C TYR A 134 -34.02 30.40 32.27
N GLY A 135 -35.24 30.36 32.82
CA GLY A 135 -36.45 30.18 32.02
C GLY A 135 -37.64 29.68 32.83
N GLU A 136 -38.49 30.61 33.22
CA GLU A 136 -39.80 30.40 33.85
C GLU A 136 -40.69 29.42 33.04
N LYS A 137 -41.22 28.37 33.67
CA LYS A 137 -42.67 28.01 33.74
C LYS A 137 -42.93 26.53 34.06
N ASN A 138 -43.57 26.35 35.20
CA ASN A 138 -44.75 25.52 35.46
C ASN A 138 -44.97 24.24 34.61
N HIS A 139 -44.86 23.06 35.21
CA HIS A 139 -45.97 22.10 35.16
C HIS A 139 -45.97 21.10 36.32
N LYS A 140 -47.17 20.97 36.90
CA LYS A 140 -47.57 20.05 37.98
C LYS A 140 -47.62 18.57 37.55
N LEU A 141 -47.45 17.73 38.58
CA LEU A 141 -48.17 16.49 38.96
C LEU A 141 -47.86 15.18 38.24
N GLY A 142 -47.71 14.13 39.06
CA GLY A 142 -48.13 12.79 38.64
C GLY A 142 -47.67 11.63 39.51
N LYS A 143 -48.34 11.46 40.67
CA LYS A 143 -48.55 10.25 41.50
C LYS A 143 -47.39 9.31 41.79
#